data_AF-A0A9P0P8Z7-F1
#
_entry.id   AF-A0A9P0P8Z7-F1
#
_cell.length_a   1.000
_cell.length_b   1.000
_cell.length_c   1.000
_cell.angle_alpha   90.00
_cell.angle_beta   90.00
_cell.angle_gamma   90.00
#
_symmetry.space_group_name_H-M   'P 1'
#
loop_
_entity.id
_entity.type
_entity.pdbx_description
1 polymer ?
#
loop_
_entity_poly.entity_id
_entity_poly.type
_entity_poly.pdbx_seq_one_letter_code
_entity_poly.pdbx_strand_id
1 'polypeptide(L)'
;MAKKTPEKADYLDISGDAIADGKADSSSGVKMKKELSMMDGVAIIVGVIIGSGIFVSPKGVLMFSGSVGQAIIVWIMSGVLSMIGALCYAELGTMIPKSGGDYAYIMEAFGPLPAFLYLWIALFILVPTGNAITAITFAQYILQPVWGDCPAPYEAVRLLAAATTCILTVCRRLSV
;
A
#
# COMPACT_ATOMS: atom_id res chain seq x y z
N MET A 1 -30.67 3.13 56.58
CA MET A 1 -29.81 2.68 55.45
C MET A 1 -29.96 3.71 54.33
N ALA A 2 -29.12 4.75 54.34
CA ALA A 2 -28.01 4.97 53.39
C ALA A 2 -28.52 5.21 51.94
N LYS A 3 -28.78 6.49 51.55
CA LYS A 3 -27.93 7.39 50.73
C LYS A 3 -27.56 6.76 49.36
N LYS A 4 -27.82 7.35 48.19
CA LYS A 4 -27.39 8.70 47.74
C LYS A 4 -28.00 9.03 46.36
N THR A 5 -28.54 10.24 46.21
CA THR A 5 -28.73 11.02 44.97
C THR A 5 -28.00 12.36 45.22
N PRO A 6 -27.83 13.31 44.27
CA PRO A 6 -27.71 13.32 42.80
C PRO A 6 -26.26 13.76 42.43
N GLU A 7 -25.89 14.17 41.22
CA GLU A 7 -25.95 15.59 40.79
C GLU A 7 -25.29 15.76 39.40
N LYS A 8 -25.96 16.55 38.55
CA LYS A 8 -25.48 17.05 37.26
C LYS A 8 -24.81 18.40 37.47
N ALA A 9 -23.87 18.69 36.56
CA ALA A 9 -23.43 20.00 36.07
C ALA A 9 -22.56 20.85 37.00
N ASP A 10 -21.34 21.17 36.53
CA ASP A 10 -20.89 22.56 36.49
C ASP A 10 -19.80 22.74 35.42
N TYR A 11 -19.85 23.89 34.77
CA TYR A 11 -19.06 24.32 33.62
C TYR A 11 -18.32 25.57 34.11
N LEU A 12 -17.02 25.46 34.39
CA LEU A 12 -16.22 26.61 34.80
C LEU A 12 -14.99 26.77 33.91
N ASP A 13 -15.14 27.78 33.07
CA ASP A 13 -14.16 28.56 32.31
C ASP A 13 -13.08 29.14 33.24
N ILE A 14 -11.79 28.95 32.93
CA ILE A 14 -10.72 29.88 33.34
C ILE A 14 -9.65 29.96 32.23
N SER A 15 -9.59 31.14 31.61
CA SER A 15 -8.44 31.68 30.89
C SER A 15 -7.24 31.95 31.82
N GLY A 16 -6.01 31.82 31.31
CA GLY A 16 -4.86 32.60 31.78
C GLY A 16 -3.78 31.88 32.61
N ASP A 17 -2.58 31.88 32.02
CA ASP A 17 -1.26 32.06 32.65
C ASP A 17 -0.51 30.93 33.40
N ALA A 18 0.69 30.70 32.85
CA ALA A 18 1.99 30.53 33.51
C ALA A 18 2.35 29.25 34.31
N ILE A 19 3.30 28.51 33.72
CA ILE A 19 4.56 27.95 34.28
C ILE A 19 4.58 27.53 35.76
N ALA A 20 4.80 26.24 36.04
CA ALA A 20 6.00 25.72 36.75
C ALA A 20 5.90 24.22 37.08
N ASP A 21 7.08 23.59 37.01
CA ASP A 21 7.50 22.23 37.30
C ASP A 21 6.77 21.37 38.36
N GLY A 22 6.73 20.06 38.10
CA GLY A 22 6.35 19.07 39.13
C GLY A 22 6.26 17.63 38.64
N LYS A 23 7.39 16.94 38.65
CA LYS A 23 7.64 15.51 38.37
C LYS A 23 6.76 14.52 39.16
N ALA A 24 6.15 13.52 38.50
CA ALA A 24 6.03 12.12 38.97
C ALA A 24 5.36 11.18 37.94
N ASP A 25 6.01 10.04 37.71
CA ASP A 25 5.57 8.71 37.24
C ASP A 25 4.26 8.52 36.47
N SER A 26 4.40 7.89 35.30
CA SER A 26 3.83 6.55 35.08
C SER A 26 4.38 5.98 33.78
N SER A 27 4.36 4.65 33.64
CA SER A 27 4.66 3.89 32.43
C SER A 27 3.73 4.26 31.27
N SER A 28 3.90 5.46 30.74
CA SER A 28 3.20 5.98 29.58
C SER A 28 3.64 5.18 28.37
N GLY A 29 2.91 4.10 28.09
CA GLY A 29 2.92 3.47 26.78
C GLY A 29 2.81 4.59 25.76
N VAL A 30 3.80 4.70 24.88
CA VAL A 30 3.89 5.74 23.86
C VAL A 30 2.62 5.65 23.01
N LYS A 31 1.59 6.42 23.38
CA LYS A 31 0.40 6.59 22.57
C LYS A 31 0.79 7.56 21.47
N MET A 32 1.23 6.99 20.37
CA MET A 32 1.40 7.69 19.10
C MET A 32 0.12 8.50 18.85
N LYS A 33 0.26 9.83 18.77
CA LYS A 33 -0.83 10.69 18.32
C LYS A 33 -1.26 10.19 16.95
N LYS A 34 -2.51 9.74 16.81
CA LYS A 34 -3.10 9.34 15.53
C LYS A 34 -3.47 10.61 14.77
N GLU A 35 -2.46 11.32 14.29
CA GLU A 35 -2.62 12.51 13.45
C GLU A 35 -2.20 12.12 12.04
N LEU A 36 -3.02 11.31 11.36
CA LEU A 36 -3.00 11.28 9.90
C LEU A 36 -4.06 12.28 9.44
N SER A 37 -3.63 13.39 8.85
CA SER A 37 -4.54 14.33 8.22
C SER A 37 -5.13 13.71 6.95
N MET A 38 -6.26 14.23 6.48
CA MET A 38 -6.84 13.81 5.19
C MET A 38 -5.83 13.96 4.05
N MET A 39 -5.04 15.03 4.08
CA MET A 39 -4.02 15.28 3.05
C MET A 39 -2.87 14.27 3.10
N ASP A 40 -2.46 13.85 4.30
CA ASP A 40 -1.42 12.83 4.48
C ASP A 40 -1.90 11.48 3.95
N GLY A 41 -3.16 11.13 4.22
CA GLY A 41 -3.78 9.93 3.68
C GLY A 41 -3.82 9.91 2.15
N VAL A 42 -4.27 11.01 1.53
CA VAL A 42 -4.29 11.13 0.06
C VAL A 42 -2.87 11.02 -0.52
N ALA A 43 -1.89 11.70 0.07
CA ALA A 43 -0.51 11.64 -0.39
C ALA A 43 0.07 10.22 -0.34
N ILE A 44 -0.20 9.47 0.73
CA ILE A 44 0.22 8.07 0.88
C ILE A 44 -0.42 7.21 -0.21
N ILE A 45 -1.73 7.34 -0.43
CA ILE A 45 -2.45 6.53 -1.43
C ILE A 45 -1.94 6.84 -2.85
N VAL A 46 -1.74 8.11 -3.20
CA VAL A 46 -1.18 8.51 -4.50
C VAL A 46 0.23 7.93 -4.68
N GLY A 47 1.06 7.96 -3.63
CA GLY A 47 2.42 7.39 -3.67
C GLY A 47 2.46 5.88 -3.84
N VAL A 48 1.48 5.15 -3.29
CA VAL A 48 1.39 3.68 -3.45
C VAL A 48 0.81 3.29 -4.82
N ILE A 49 -0.10 4.09 -5.38
CA ILE A 49 -0.71 3.83 -6.70
C ILE A 49 0.27 4.10 -7.84
N ILE A 50 1.04 5.20 -7.77
CA ILE A 50 2.02 5.56 -8.81
C ILE A 50 3.27 4.69 -8.64
N GLY A 51 3.28 3.55 -9.33
CA GLY A 51 4.41 2.61 -9.36
C GLY A 51 5.23 2.66 -10.66
N SER A 52 6.20 1.75 -10.75
CA SER A 52 7.06 1.58 -11.95
C SER A 52 6.31 1.05 -13.19
N GLY A 53 5.07 0.60 -13.04
CA GLY A 53 4.24 0.11 -14.13
C GLY A 53 4.00 1.14 -15.24
N ILE A 54 3.99 2.44 -14.91
CA ILE A 54 3.77 3.51 -15.90
C ILE A 54 4.83 3.53 -17.02
N PHE A 55 6.03 3.00 -16.76
CA PHE A 55 7.06 2.93 -17.79
C PHE A 55 6.83 1.78 -18.77
N VAL A 56 6.24 0.67 -18.31
CA VAL A 56 6.04 -0.55 -19.13
C VAL A 56 4.68 -0.58 -19.81
N SER A 57 3.62 -0.21 -19.08
CA SER A 57 2.23 -0.37 -19.51
C SER A 57 1.86 0.38 -20.80
N PRO A 58 2.31 1.62 -21.06
CA PRO A 58 1.94 2.35 -22.29
C PRO A 58 2.39 1.64 -23.57
N LYS A 59 3.59 1.06 -23.57
CA LYS A 59 4.10 0.29 -24.71
C LYS A 59 3.25 -0.95 -24.98
N GLY A 60 2.83 -1.64 -23.91
CA GLY A 60 1.92 -2.78 -24.01
C GLY A 60 0.56 -2.39 -24.59
N VAL A 61 -0.10 -1.39 -24.02
CA VAL A 61 -1.43 -0.95 -24.47
C VAL A 61 -1.39 -0.48 -25.93
N LEU A 62 -0.37 0.29 -26.32
CA LEU A 62 -0.26 0.76 -27.70
C LEU A 62 -0.04 -0.38 -28.70
N MET A 63 0.77 -1.38 -28.33
CA MET A 63 1.04 -2.54 -29.18
C MET A 63 -0.22 -3.37 -29.46
N PHE A 64 -1.09 -3.55 -28.45
CA PHE A 64 -2.34 -4.31 -28.61
C PHE A 64 -3.49 -3.48 -29.19
N SER A 65 -3.51 -2.17 -28.94
CA SER A 65 -4.58 -1.29 -29.39
C SER A 65 -4.39 -0.81 -30.83
N GLY A 66 -3.17 -0.81 -31.38
CA GLY A 66 -2.88 -0.43 -32.77
C GLY A 66 -3.04 1.05 -33.12
N SER A 67 -3.76 1.84 -32.32
CA SER A 67 -3.95 3.28 -32.49
C SER A 67 -3.87 4.03 -31.15
N VAL A 68 -3.29 5.24 -31.19
CA VAL A 68 -3.12 6.11 -30.01
C VAL A 68 -4.47 6.51 -29.42
N GLY A 69 -5.47 6.79 -30.27
CA GLY A 69 -6.80 7.18 -29.81
C GLY A 69 -7.50 6.09 -29.01
N GLN A 70 -7.39 4.83 -29.47
CA GLN A 70 -7.93 3.69 -28.73
C GLN A 70 -7.14 3.40 -27.44
N ALA A 71 -5.81 3.58 -27.45
CA ALA A 71 -5.00 3.43 -26.25
C ALA A 71 -5.41 4.40 -25.13
N ILE A 72 -5.73 5.65 -25.46
CA ILE A 72 -6.23 6.64 -24.48
C ILE A 72 -7.60 6.24 -23.93
N ILE A 73 -8.50 5.72 -24.77
CA ILE A 73 -9.80 5.23 -24.31
C ILE A 73 -9.63 4.07 -23.31
N VAL A 74 -8.74 3.12 -23.60
CA VAL A 74 -8.44 2.01 -22.69
C VAL A 74 -7.90 2.52 -21.35
N TRP A 75 -7.03 3.52 -21.36
CA TRP A 75 -6.52 4.17 -20.15
C TRP A 75 -7.60 4.86 -19.32
N ILE A 76 -8.54 5.54 -19.96
CA ILE A 76 -9.66 6.18 -19.25
C ILE A 76 -10.59 5.11 -18.67
N MET A 77 -10.93 4.08 -19.45
CA MET A 77 -11.78 2.98 -18.98
C MET A 77 -11.16 2.22 -17.81
N SER A 78 -9.85 1.95 -17.84
CA SER A 78 -9.17 1.30 -16.72
C SER A 78 -9.19 2.18 -15.46
N GLY A 79 -8.98 3.49 -15.61
CA GLY A 79 -9.10 4.45 -14.50
C GLY A 79 -10.49 4.47 -13.86
N VAL A 80 -11.55 4.47 -14.67
CA VAL A 80 -12.94 4.40 -14.18
C VAL A 80 -13.21 3.08 -13.47
N LEU A 81 -12.77 1.95 -14.03
CA LEU A 81 -12.92 0.64 -13.41
C LEU A 81 -12.19 0.55 -12.06
N SER A 82 -10.97 1.08 -11.99
CA SER A 82 -10.21 1.17 -10.73
C SER A 82 -10.88 2.05 -9.70
N MET A 83 -11.52 3.15 -10.10
CA MET A 83 -12.26 4.02 -9.17
C MET A 83 -13.46 3.30 -8.54
N ILE A 84 -14.22 2.56 -9.35
CA ILE A 84 -15.36 1.76 -8.85
C ILE A 84 -14.86 0.69 -7.87
N GLY A 85 -13.78 -0.02 -8.21
CA GLY A 85 -13.17 -1.00 -7.32
C GLY A 85 -12.70 -0.38 -6.00
N ALA A 86 -12.07 0.79 -6.04
CA ALA A 86 -11.62 1.51 -4.85
C ALA A 86 -12.80 1.91 -3.93
N LEU A 87 -13.93 2.33 -4.49
CA LEU A 87 -15.13 2.64 -3.70
C LEU A 87 -15.69 1.38 -3.01
N CYS A 88 -15.78 0.26 -3.70
CA CYS A 88 -16.20 -1.01 -3.09
C CYS A 88 -15.26 -1.45 -1.96
N TYR A 89 -13.95 -1.28 -2.15
CA TYR A 89 -12.96 -1.54 -1.10
C TYR A 89 -13.04 -0.56 0.07
N ALA A 90 -13.40 0.70 -0.18
CA ALA A 90 -13.63 1.69 0.87
C ALA A 90 -14.84 1.31 1.73
N GLU A 91 -15.96 0.90 1.13
CA GLU A 91 -17.13 0.41 1.86
C GLU A 91 -16.77 -0.82 2.71
N LEU A 92 -16.08 -1.80 2.13
CA LEU A 92 -15.66 -3.00 2.83
C LEU A 92 -14.70 -2.70 3.99
N GLY A 93 -13.76 -1.77 3.79
CA GLY A 93 -12.82 -1.32 4.82
C GLY A 93 -13.48 -0.58 5.98
N THR A 94 -14.60 0.12 5.73
CA THR A 94 -15.39 0.74 6.80
C THR A 94 -16.29 -0.26 7.54
N MET A 95 -16.75 -1.32 6.87
CA MET A 95 -17.59 -2.35 7.48
C MET A 95 -16.81 -3.33 8.36
N ILE A 96 -15.59 -3.71 7.97
CA ILE A 96 -14.77 -4.71 8.67
C ILE A 96 -13.46 -4.07 9.15
N PRO A 97 -13.44 -3.37 10.30
CA PRO A 97 -12.24 -2.72 10.83
C PRO A 97 -11.34 -3.72 11.58
N LYS A 98 -11.00 -4.84 10.93
CA LYS A 98 -10.08 -5.86 11.45
C LYS A 98 -8.72 -5.75 10.75
N SER A 99 -7.65 -5.99 11.50
CA SER A 99 -6.30 -6.07 10.92
C SER A 99 -6.16 -7.32 10.05
N GLY A 100 -5.64 -7.17 8.83
CA GLY A 100 -5.38 -8.29 7.92
C GLY A 100 -5.68 -8.02 6.44
N GLY A 101 -6.26 -6.86 6.10
CA GLY A 101 -6.55 -6.48 4.71
C GLY A 101 -7.45 -7.50 4.02
N ASP A 102 -7.11 -7.87 2.78
CA ASP A 102 -7.88 -8.82 1.96
C ASP A 102 -8.16 -10.15 2.66
N TYR A 103 -7.19 -10.66 3.43
CA TYR A 103 -7.36 -11.91 4.16
C TYR A 103 -8.47 -11.82 5.22
N ALA A 104 -8.56 -10.69 5.94
CA ALA A 104 -9.59 -10.48 6.94
C ALA A 104 -10.99 -10.38 6.28
N TYR A 105 -11.09 -9.77 5.11
CA TYR A 105 -12.34 -9.68 4.36
C TYR A 105 -12.83 -11.05 3.89
N ILE A 106 -11.93 -11.87 3.33
CA ILE A 106 -12.28 -13.22 2.86
C ILE A 106 -12.62 -14.14 4.03
N MET A 107 -11.91 -14.01 5.16
CA MET A 107 -12.19 -14.79 6.37
C MET A 107 -13.59 -14.51 6.91
N GLU A 108 -14.01 -13.24 6.94
CA GLU A 108 -15.35 -12.88 7.44
C GLU A 108 -16.46 -13.33 6.47
N ALA A 109 -16.24 -13.23 5.16
CA ALA A 109 -17.27 -13.53 4.15
C ALA A 109 -17.39 -15.02 3.82
N PHE A 110 -16.28 -15.76 3.73
CA PHE A 110 -16.23 -17.14 3.21
C PHE A 110 -15.65 -18.16 4.19
N GLY A 111 -15.20 -17.73 5.37
CA GLY A 111 -14.66 -18.61 6.40
C GLY A 111 -13.19 -19.00 6.21
N PRO A 112 -12.69 -19.97 7.00
CA PRO A 112 -11.25 -20.20 7.16
C PRO A 112 -10.56 -20.89 5.97
N LEU A 113 -11.24 -21.81 5.28
CA LEU A 113 -10.61 -22.59 4.20
C LEU A 113 -10.33 -21.73 2.95
N PRO A 114 -11.27 -20.91 2.44
CA PRO A 114 -11.00 -20.00 1.33
C PRO A 114 -9.98 -18.92 1.68
N ALA A 115 -10.02 -18.41 2.92
CA ALA A 115 -9.04 -17.43 3.40
C ALA A 115 -7.61 -18.00 3.41
N PHE A 116 -7.44 -19.26 3.86
CA PHE A 116 -6.14 -19.94 3.81
C PHE A 116 -5.64 -20.13 2.37
N LEU A 117 -6.52 -20.52 1.45
CA LEU A 117 -6.14 -20.69 0.05
C LEU A 117 -5.73 -19.35 -0.60
N TYR A 118 -6.44 -18.26 -0.30
CA TYR A 118 -6.05 -16.92 -0.74
C TYR A 118 -4.66 -16.55 -0.23
N LEU A 119 -4.40 -16.76 1.07
CA LEU A 119 -3.10 -16.47 1.67
C LEU A 119 -1.99 -17.29 1.02
N TRP A 120 -2.25 -18.56 0.72
CA TRP A 120 -1.31 -19.43 0.02
C TRP A 120 -0.96 -18.88 -1.37
N ILE A 121 -1.96 -18.55 -2.17
CA ILE A 121 -1.77 -17.98 -3.51
C ILE A 121 -1.06 -16.63 -3.42
N ALA A 122 -1.44 -15.78 -2.46
CA ALA A 122 -0.84 -14.47 -2.28
C ALA A 122 0.66 -14.58 -1.97
N LEU A 123 1.04 -15.47 -1.06
CA LEU A 123 2.43 -15.63 -0.62
C LEU A 123 3.31 -16.34 -1.64
N PHE A 124 2.80 -17.38 -2.33
CA PHE A 124 3.60 -18.15 -3.26
C PHE A 124 3.60 -17.60 -4.69
N ILE A 125 2.53 -16.91 -5.10
CA ILE A 125 2.34 -16.49 -6.48
C ILE A 125 2.37 -14.97 -6.59
N LEU A 126 1.46 -14.27 -5.92
CA LEU A 126 1.27 -12.82 -6.15
C LEU A 126 2.49 -12.00 -5.72
N VAL A 127 2.95 -12.17 -4.48
CA VAL A 127 4.06 -11.38 -3.92
C VAL A 127 5.39 -11.67 -4.65
N PRO A 128 5.81 -12.93 -4.88
CA PRO A 128 7.05 -13.22 -5.59
C PRO A 128 7.01 -12.75 -7.05
N THR A 129 5.87 -12.89 -7.72
CA THR A 129 5.71 -12.48 -9.12
C THR A 129 5.76 -10.97 -9.27
N GLY A 130 5.14 -10.21 -8.36
CA GLY A 130 5.25 -8.74 -8.34
C GLY A 130 6.70 -8.26 -8.15
N ASN A 131 7.43 -8.87 -7.23
CA ASN A 131 8.86 -8.58 -7.03
C ASN A 131 9.70 -8.94 -8.27
N ALA A 132 9.40 -10.07 -8.92
CA ALA A 132 10.12 -10.50 -10.12
C ALA A 132 9.88 -9.55 -11.31
N ILE A 133 8.63 -9.12 -11.56
CA ILE A 133 8.29 -8.20 -12.66
C ILE A 133 9.02 -6.87 -12.48
N THR A 134 9.03 -6.32 -11.27
CA THR A 134 9.72 -5.05 -10.99
C THR A 134 11.22 -5.17 -11.16
N ALA A 135 11.84 -6.27 -10.73
CA ALA A 135 13.27 -6.53 -10.92
C ALA A 135 13.65 -6.69 -12.41
N ILE A 136 12.86 -7.43 -13.18
CA ILE A 136 13.08 -7.60 -14.64
C ILE A 136 12.95 -6.24 -15.35
N THR A 137 11.91 -5.48 -15.01
CA THR A 137 11.68 -4.15 -15.55
C THR A 137 12.89 -3.25 -15.29
N PHE A 138 13.39 -3.22 -14.05
CA PHE A 138 14.58 -2.46 -13.68
C PHE A 138 15.81 -2.87 -14.49
N ALA A 139 16.07 -4.17 -14.63
CA ALA A 139 17.18 -4.68 -15.42
C ALA A 139 17.09 -4.27 -16.90
N GLN A 140 15.90 -4.33 -17.50
CA GLN A 140 15.68 -3.88 -18.88
C GLN A 140 15.98 -2.39 -19.06
N TYR A 141 15.52 -1.54 -18.14
CA TYR A 141 15.76 -0.10 -18.21
C TYR A 141 17.24 0.28 -18.04
N ILE A 142 18.00 -0.42 -17.20
CA ILE A 142 19.44 -0.18 -17.01
C ILE A 142 20.25 -0.65 -18.22
N LEU A 143 19.86 -1.76 -18.83
CA LEU A 143 20.59 -2.33 -19.96
C LEU A 143 20.34 -1.58 -21.28
N GLN A 144 19.18 -0.93 -21.41
CA GLN A 144 18.80 -0.21 -22.63
C GLN A 144 19.83 0.84 -23.11
N PRO A 145 20.41 1.72 -22.26
CA PRO A 145 21.43 2.67 -22.70
C PRO A 145 22.77 2.02 -23.09
N VAL A 146 23.09 0.83 -22.55
CA VAL A 146 24.36 0.15 -22.81
C VAL A 146 24.34 -0.59 -24.16
N TRP A 147 23.17 -1.11 -24.55
CA TRP A 147 23.00 -1.87 -25.80
C TRP A 147 22.29 -1.10 -26.92
N GLY A 148 21.79 0.12 -26.65
CA GLY A 148 21.20 1.00 -27.66
C GLY A 148 20.06 0.34 -28.43
N ASP A 149 20.25 0.14 -29.73
CA ASP A 149 19.27 -0.49 -30.64
C ASP A 149 19.30 -2.03 -30.64
N CYS A 150 20.27 -2.66 -29.97
CA CYS A 150 20.38 -4.11 -29.92
C CYS A 150 19.57 -4.65 -28.73
N PRO A 151 18.73 -5.70 -28.91
CA PRO A 151 18.05 -6.34 -27.80
C PRO A 151 19.07 -6.93 -26.83
N ALA A 152 19.01 -6.52 -25.56
CA ALA A 152 19.89 -7.04 -24.52
C ALA A 152 19.72 -8.57 -24.39
N PRO A 153 20.81 -9.34 -24.23
CA PRO A 153 20.73 -10.79 -24.12
C PRO A 153 19.91 -11.19 -22.88
N TYR A 154 19.02 -12.16 -23.06
CA TYR A 154 18.07 -12.59 -22.04
C TYR A 154 18.74 -13.04 -20.73
N GLU A 155 19.90 -13.68 -20.85
CA GLU A 155 20.71 -14.09 -19.70
C GLU A 155 21.23 -12.90 -18.87
N ALA A 156 21.64 -11.80 -19.51
CA ALA A 156 22.11 -10.61 -18.79
C ALA A 156 20.97 -9.93 -18.01
N VAL A 157 19.78 -9.85 -18.61
CA VAL A 157 18.59 -9.31 -17.95
C VAL A 157 18.24 -10.14 -16.72
N ARG A 158 18.28 -11.48 -16.84
CA ARG A 158 18.00 -12.41 -15.73
C ARG A 158 19.02 -12.31 -14.60
N LEU A 159 20.31 -12.30 -14.93
CA LEU A 159 21.37 -12.21 -13.93
C LEU A 159 21.30 -10.89 -13.15
N LEU A 160 21.06 -9.77 -13.84
CA LEU A 160 20.88 -8.49 -13.17
C LEU A 160 19.61 -8.44 -12.32
N ALA A 161 18.47 -8.92 -12.84
CA ALA A 161 17.24 -8.98 -12.06
C ALA A 161 17.38 -9.85 -10.80
N ALA A 162 18.06 -11.00 -10.92
CA ALA A 162 18.39 -11.86 -9.78
C ALA A 162 19.30 -11.15 -8.78
N ALA A 163 20.36 -10.49 -9.24
CA ALA A 163 21.26 -9.72 -8.40
C ALA A 163 20.52 -8.60 -7.64
N THR A 164 19.70 -7.81 -8.33
CA THR A 164 18.88 -6.75 -7.70
C THR A 164 17.93 -7.34 -6.65
N THR A 165 17.24 -8.44 -6.95
CA THR A 165 16.32 -9.08 -6.00
C THR A 165 17.05 -9.60 -4.77
N CYS A 166 18.22 -10.23 -4.95
CA CYS A 166 19.07 -10.68 -3.85
C CYS A 166 19.55 -9.51 -2.98
N ILE A 167 20.03 -8.43 -3.59
CA ILE A 167 20.49 -7.23 -2.88
C ILE A 167 19.34 -6.62 -2.07
N LEU A 168 18.16 -6.42 -2.67
CA LEU A 168 17.00 -5.86 -1.96
C LEU A 168 16.54 -6.77 -0.81
N THR A 169 16.61 -8.09 -1.00
CA THR A 169 16.28 -9.05 0.05
C THR A 169 17.29 -8.96 1.20
N VAL A 170 18.59 -8.90 0.92
CA VAL A 170 19.64 -8.75 1.93
C VAL A 170 19.51 -7.42 2.67
N CYS A 171 19.32 -6.31 1.97
CA CYS A 171 19.08 -5.00 2.59
C CYS A 171 17.87 -5.04 3.52
N ARG A 172 16.75 -5.60 3.07
CA ARG A 172 15.55 -5.78 3.89
C ARG A 172 15.81 -6.64 5.12
N ARG A 173 16.67 -7.65 5.02
CA ARG A 173 17.08 -8.50 6.14
C ARG A 173 18.03 -7.80 7.12
N LEU A 174 18.86 -6.86 6.65
CA LEU A 174 19.78 -6.09 7.49
C LEU A 174 19.10 -4.92 8.21
N SER A 175 18.01 -4.39 7.65
CA SER A 175 17.24 -3.28 8.23
C SER A 175 16.26 -3.70 9.33
N VAL A 176 16.05 -5.00 9.52
CA VAL A 176 15.14 -5.60 10.51
C VAL A 176 15.97 -6.23 11.62
#